data_AF-A0A317FIZ6-F1
#
_entry.id   AF-A0A317FIZ6-F1
#
_cell.length_a   1.000
_cell.length_b   1.000
_cell.length_c   1.000
_cell.angle_alpha   90.00
_cell.angle_beta   90.00
_cell.angle_gamma   90.00
#
_symmetry.space_group_name_H-M   'P 1'
#
loop_
_entity.id
_entity.type
_entity.pdbx_description
1 polymer ?
#
loop_
_entity_poly.entity_id
_entity_poly.type
_entity_poly.pdbx_seq_one_letter_code
_entity_poly.pdbx_strand_id
1 'polypeptide(L)'
;MSIAGATDSLVQLLRTRLTEGGGLDGYTVQAMSSRDVRPTLQNRVGLMLYRVGLDQTRRHVDLPRTAPTAPSRSALGLELHYLLIVWGLNSAEGEQVMLGRCMQILDRFAVVSGPMLSPSYPWEPGVALQVSPEPLENEDFLRLWDGFEGPPLLSMPYLVRTVRLAPVERVDAPMVEARTLVGIPGVPR
;
A
#
# COMPACT_ATOMS: atom_id res chain seq x y z
N MET A 1 5.81 -10.53 -3.59
CA MET A 1 5.01 -9.34 -3.95
C MET A 1 5.90 -8.11 -3.95
N SER A 2 5.57 -7.12 -4.78
CA SER A 2 6.41 -5.95 -4.99
C SER A 2 5.75 -4.67 -4.50
N ILE A 3 6.50 -3.86 -3.77
CA ILE A 3 6.11 -2.48 -3.41
C ILE A 3 5.75 -1.69 -4.67
N ALA A 4 6.54 -1.84 -5.74
CA ALA A 4 6.28 -1.17 -7.02
C ALA A 4 4.98 -1.66 -7.67
N GLY A 5 4.62 -2.94 -7.49
CA GLY A 5 3.35 -3.50 -7.97
C GLY A 5 2.15 -2.87 -7.27
N ALA A 6 2.25 -2.60 -5.97
CA ALA A 6 1.18 -1.90 -5.24
C ALA A 6 0.97 -0.48 -5.79
N THR A 7 2.05 0.28 -5.95
CA THR A 7 1.99 1.62 -6.56
C THR A 7 1.37 1.58 -7.96
N ASP A 8 1.84 0.68 -8.84
CA ASP A 8 1.33 0.58 -10.20
C ASP A 8 -0.16 0.19 -10.24
N SER A 9 -0.60 -0.72 -9.36
CA SER A 9 -2.00 -1.11 -9.25
C SER A 9 -2.90 0.08 -8.91
N LEU A 10 -2.47 0.93 -7.96
CA LEU A 10 -3.24 2.12 -7.56
C LEU A 10 -3.26 3.19 -8.65
N VAL A 11 -2.14 3.41 -9.34
CA VAL A 11 -2.06 4.33 -10.47
C VAL A 11 -2.97 3.88 -11.62
N GLN A 12 -2.94 2.59 -11.97
CA GLN A 12 -3.80 2.02 -13.01
C GLN A 12 -5.28 2.09 -12.62
N LEU A 13 -5.60 1.79 -11.36
CA LEU A 13 -6.96 1.91 -10.81
C LEU A 13 -7.48 3.34 -10.98
N LEU A 14 -6.74 4.34 -10.47
CA LEU A 14 -7.13 5.75 -10.58
C LEU A 14 -7.29 6.17 -12.04
N ARG A 15 -6.30 5.85 -12.89
CA ARG A 15 -6.35 6.20 -14.32
C ARG A 15 -7.57 5.60 -15.02
N THR A 16 -7.82 4.32 -14.80
CA THR A 16 -8.94 3.59 -15.42
C THR A 16 -10.27 4.19 -14.98
N ARG A 17 -10.48 4.34 -13.67
CA ARG A 17 -11.76 4.82 -13.12
C ARG A 17 -12.04 6.28 -13.40
N LEU A 18 -11.02 7.15 -13.42
CA LEU A 18 -11.20 8.54 -13.83
C LEU A 18 -11.58 8.63 -15.31
N THR A 19 -10.96 7.80 -16.17
CA THR A 19 -11.27 7.76 -17.60
C THR A 19 -12.72 7.30 -17.82
N GLU A 20 -13.16 6.24 -17.15
CA GLU A 20 -14.55 5.75 -17.20
C GLU A 20 -15.56 6.78 -16.66
N GLY A 21 -15.20 7.51 -15.60
CA GLY A 21 -16.07 8.44 -14.87
C GLY A 21 -16.08 9.88 -15.41
N GLY A 22 -15.87 10.09 -16.71
CA GLY A 22 -15.94 11.42 -17.34
C GLY A 22 -14.62 11.98 -17.88
N GLY A 23 -13.55 11.17 -17.89
CA GLY A 23 -12.25 11.58 -18.43
C GLY A 23 -11.33 12.23 -17.41
N LEU A 24 -10.10 12.53 -17.86
CA LEU A 24 -9.03 13.05 -17.01
C LEU A 24 -8.98 14.58 -16.95
N ASP A 25 -9.79 15.31 -17.73
CA ASP A 25 -9.80 16.78 -17.75
C ASP A 25 -8.40 17.40 -17.99
N GLY A 26 -7.59 16.73 -18.81
CA GLY A 26 -6.20 17.13 -19.09
C GLY A 26 -5.19 16.73 -18.00
N TYR A 27 -5.61 16.08 -16.92
CA TYR A 27 -4.71 15.54 -15.92
C TYR A 27 -4.01 14.27 -16.39
N THR A 28 -2.78 14.06 -15.93
CA THR A 28 -2.07 12.78 -16.07
C THR A 28 -1.95 12.11 -14.70
N VAL A 29 -2.28 10.82 -14.61
CA VAL A 29 -2.12 10.03 -13.37
C VAL A 29 -0.82 9.24 -13.43
N GLN A 30 0.05 9.37 -12.43
CA GLN A 30 1.33 8.64 -12.39
C GLN A 30 1.87 8.44 -10.97
N ALA A 31 2.76 7.46 -10.81
CA ALA A 31 3.62 7.39 -9.64
C ALA A 31 4.61 8.56 -9.67
N MET A 32 4.88 9.13 -8.50
CA MET A 32 5.83 10.23 -8.33
C MET A 32 6.81 9.94 -7.20
N SER A 33 8.00 10.50 -7.34
CA SER A 33 9.00 10.63 -6.29
C SER A 33 9.17 12.10 -5.93
N SER A 34 9.89 12.39 -4.85
CA SER A 34 10.08 13.76 -4.40
C SER A 34 10.72 14.69 -5.43
N ARG A 35 11.64 14.16 -6.24
CA ARG A 35 12.29 14.91 -7.33
C ARG A 35 11.34 15.30 -8.47
N ASP A 36 10.15 14.73 -8.53
CA ASP A 36 9.18 15.02 -9.59
C ASP A 36 8.26 16.18 -9.20
N VAL A 37 8.23 16.55 -7.91
CA VAL A 37 7.55 17.73 -7.38
C VAL A 37 8.36 18.96 -7.76
N ARG A 38 7.89 19.71 -8.77
CA ARG A 38 8.55 20.93 -9.26
C ARG A 38 7.51 21.97 -9.69
N PRO A 39 7.86 23.27 -9.70
CA PRO A 39 6.96 24.34 -10.15
C PRO A 39 6.47 24.19 -11.61
N THR A 40 7.18 23.43 -12.45
CA THR A 40 6.84 23.21 -13.87
C THR A 40 5.90 22.03 -14.10
N LEU A 41 5.42 21.37 -13.05
CA LEU A 41 4.39 20.36 -13.17
C LEU A 41 3.16 20.93 -13.88
N GLN A 42 2.55 20.13 -14.74
CA GLN A 42 1.29 20.46 -15.38
C GLN A 42 0.29 19.36 -15.07
N ASN A 43 -0.96 19.76 -14.83
CA ASN A 43 -2.18 18.96 -14.63
C ASN A 43 -1.85 17.50 -14.28
N ARG A 44 -1.53 17.25 -13.01
CA ARG A 44 -1.01 15.98 -12.53
C ARG A 44 -1.79 15.46 -11.34
N VAL A 45 -2.07 14.17 -11.37
CA VAL A 45 -2.42 13.38 -10.18
C VAL A 45 -1.23 12.47 -9.89
N GLY A 46 -0.55 12.74 -8.79
CA GLY A 46 0.63 12.03 -8.33
C GLY A 46 0.30 11.08 -7.20
N LEU A 47 0.83 9.86 -7.25
CA LEU A 47 0.88 8.97 -6.08
C LEU A 47 2.33 8.82 -5.63
N MET A 48 2.67 9.41 -4.49
CA MET A 48 4.03 9.43 -3.96
C MET A 48 4.16 8.57 -2.71
N LEU A 49 4.98 7.52 -2.76
CA LEU A 49 5.33 6.70 -1.59
C LEU A 49 6.38 7.45 -0.77
N TYR A 50 6.00 8.00 0.38
CA TYR A 50 6.91 8.80 1.22
C TYR A 50 7.45 8.03 2.43
N ARG A 51 6.76 6.97 2.88
CA ARG A 51 7.21 6.11 3.98
C ARG A 51 6.81 4.66 3.76
N VAL A 52 7.70 3.74 4.13
CA VAL A 52 7.41 2.30 4.23
C VAL A 52 7.57 1.88 5.69
N GLY A 53 6.48 1.40 6.28
CA GLY A 53 6.42 0.85 7.62
C GLY A 53 6.33 -0.67 7.62
N LEU A 54 6.52 -1.28 8.79
CA LEU A 54 6.17 -2.67 9.03
C LEU A 54 4.71 -2.73 9.49
N ASP A 55 3.96 -3.72 9.00
CA ASP A 55 2.63 -3.99 9.55
C ASP A 55 2.78 -4.42 11.01
N GLN A 56 2.35 -3.55 11.93
CA GLN A 56 2.51 -3.80 13.36
C GLN A 56 1.64 -4.96 13.84
N THR A 57 0.51 -5.19 13.17
CA THR A 57 -0.43 -6.25 13.52
C THR A 57 -0.06 -7.58 12.88
N ARG A 58 0.63 -7.54 11.73
CA ARG A 58 0.95 -8.72 10.91
C ARG A 58 2.37 -8.70 10.35
N ARG A 59 3.36 -8.43 11.21
CA ARG A 59 4.76 -8.33 10.79
C ARG A 59 5.25 -9.61 10.12
N HIS A 60 4.99 -10.77 10.72
CA HIS A 60 5.26 -12.07 10.12
C HIS A 60 3.94 -12.75 9.77
N VAL A 61 3.61 -12.74 8.49
CA VAL A 61 2.42 -13.40 7.97
C VAL A 61 2.78 -14.84 7.63
N ASP A 62 2.19 -15.80 8.33
CA ASP A 62 2.23 -17.19 7.89
C ASP A 62 1.35 -17.36 6.66
N LEU A 63 1.88 -18.04 5.65
CA LEU A 63 1.23 -18.20 4.36
C LEU A 63 0.88 -19.65 4.13
N PRO A 64 -0.21 -19.91 3.38
CA PRO A 64 -0.53 -21.27 2.94
C PRO A 64 0.64 -21.89 2.22
N ARG A 65 0.92 -23.17 2.48
CA ARG A 65 1.91 -23.94 1.73
C ARG A 65 1.49 -24.01 0.26
N THR A 66 2.48 -24.03 -0.64
CA THR A 66 2.24 -24.15 -2.08
C THR A 66 1.79 -25.56 -2.46
N ALA A 67 2.16 -26.57 -1.67
CA ALA A 67 1.71 -27.95 -1.75
C ALA A 67 1.70 -28.59 -0.34
N PRO A 68 0.99 -29.71 -0.11
CA PRO A 68 0.91 -30.35 1.22
C PRO A 68 2.27 -30.68 1.85
N THR A 69 3.27 -30.98 1.03
CA THR A 69 4.64 -31.36 1.46
C THR A 69 5.66 -30.24 1.32
N ALA A 70 5.28 -29.08 0.76
CA ALA A 70 6.18 -27.95 0.61
C ALA A 70 6.49 -27.34 1.98
N PRO A 71 7.68 -26.78 2.24
CA PRO A 71 8.02 -26.13 3.51
C PRO A 71 7.00 -25.06 3.93
N SER A 72 6.92 -24.79 5.25
CA SER A 72 6.15 -23.64 5.70
C SER A 72 6.76 -22.37 5.13
N ARG A 73 5.96 -21.34 4.93
CA ARG A 73 6.45 -20.08 4.38
C ARG A 73 5.80 -18.91 5.08
N SER A 74 6.58 -17.86 5.24
CA SER A 74 6.12 -16.62 5.87
C SER A 74 6.60 -15.43 5.06
N ALA A 75 5.94 -14.28 5.20
CA ALA A 75 6.37 -13.05 4.57
C ALA A 75 6.34 -11.88 5.56
N LEU A 76 7.20 -10.90 5.31
CA LEU A 76 7.21 -9.64 6.03
C LEU A 76 6.05 -8.78 5.54
N GLY A 77 5.12 -8.45 6.43
CA GLY A 77 4.01 -7.52 6.18
C GLY A 77 4.46 -6.07 6.25
N LEU A 78 4.00 -5.26 5.29
CA LEU A 78 4.36 -3.86 5.13
C LEU A 78 3.13 -2.95 5.18
N GLU A 79 3.37 -1.72 5.62
CA GLU A 79 2.48 -0.58 5.52
C GLU A 79 3.10 0.42 4.56
N LEU A 80 2.40 0.77 3.48
CA LEU A 80 2.88 1.75 2.50
C LEU A 80 2.11 3.05 2.68
N HIS A 81 2.81 4.14 2.95
CA HIS A 81 2.23 5.45 3.20
C HIS A 81 2.43 6.33 1.96
N TYR A 82 1.32 6.72 1.35
CA TYR A 82 1.29 7.50 0.13
C TYR A 82 0.74 8.89 0.37
N LEU A 83 1.26 9.87 -0.36
CA LEU A 83 0.57 11.13 -0.62
C LEU A 83 -0.08 11.05 -2.00
N LEU A 84 -1.40 11.19 -2.05
CA LEU A 84 -2.14 11.50 -3.26
C LEU A 84 -2.07 13.00 -3.49
N ILE A 85 -1.37 13.44 -4.53
CA ILE A 85 -1.10 14.85 -4.84
C ILE A 85 -1.89 15.23 -6.09
N VAL A 86 -2.55 16.39 -6.07
CA VAL A 86 -3.19 16.96 -7.25
C VAL A 86 -2.59 18.35 -7.52
N TRP A 87 -2.21 18.58 -8.77
CA TRP A 87 -1.66 19.85 -9.24
C TRP A 87 -2.33 20.24 -10.54
N GLY A 88 -3.07 21.34 -10.54
CA GLY A 88 -3.78 21.90 -11.67
C GLY A 88 -3.21 23.28 -11.94
N LEU A 89 -2.40 23.40 -13.01
CA LEU A 89 -1.47 24.51 -13.25
C LEU A 89 -2.05 25.91 -12.96
N ASN A 90 -3.35 26.13 -13.21
CA ASN A 90 -4.03 27.40 -12.97
C ASN A 90 -5.49 27.28 -12.47
N SER A 91 -5.88 26.19 -11.79
CA SER A 91 -7.29 26.03 -11.35
C SER A 91 -7.41 25.32 -10.00
N ALA A 92 -7.52 26.11 -8.92
CA ALA A 92 -7.74 25.58 -7.57
C ALA A 92 -9.06 24.76 -7.46
N GLU A 93 -10.14 25.22 -8.12
CA GLU A 93 -11.39 24.46 -8.18
C GLU A 93 -11.18 23.13 -8.92
N GLY A 94 -10.48 23.14 -10.05
CA GLY A 94 -10.15 21.92 -10.80
C GLY A 94 -9.33 20.93 -9.98
N GLU A 95 -8.38 21.41 -9.17
CA GLU A 95 -7.61 20.58 -8.24
C GLU A 95 -8.52 19.92 -7.19
N GLN A 96 -9.40 20.71 -6.57
CA GLN A 96 -10.33 20.23 -5.53
C GLN A 96 -11.31 19.20 -6.08
N VAL A 97 -11.88 19.46 -7.26
CA VAL A 97 -12.78 18.53 -7.95
C VAL A 97 -12.04 17.24 -8.30
N MET A 98 -10.83 17.32 -8.86
CA MET A 98 -10.04 16.16 -9.23
C MET A 98 -9.62 15.34 -8.00
N LEU A 99 -9.22 16.00 -6.91
CA LEU A 99 -8.92 15.32 -5.64
C LEU A 99 -10.17 14.58 -5.13
N GLY A 100 -11.33 15.24 -5.11
CA GLY A 100 -12.59 14.62 -4.70
C GLY A 100 -12.93 13.38 -5.52
N ARG A 101 -12.76 13.42 -6.85
CA ARG A 101 -12.95 12.25 -7.73
C ARG A 101 -11.99 11.10 -7.39
N CYS A 102 -10.71 11.41 -7.17
CA CYS A 102 -9.72 10.41 -6.77
C CYS A 102 -10.07 9.76 -5.43
N MET A 103 -10.47 10.56 -4.44
CA MET A 103 -10.86 10.08 -3.12
C MET A 103 -12.10 9.17 -3.19
N GLN A 104 -13.12 9.55 -3.96
CA GLN A 104 -14.31 8.72 -4.19
C GLN A 104 -13.98 7.37 -4.84
N ILE A 105 -12.99 7.35 -5.76
CA ILE A 105 -12.52 6.11 -6.38
C ILE A 105 -11.82 5.23 -5.33
N LEU A 106 -10.90 5.78 -4.55
CA LEU A 106 -10.17 5.00 -3.54
C LEU A 106 -11.07 4.50 -2.40
N ASP A 107 -12.11 5.25 -2.05
CA ASP A 107 -13.13 4.82 -1.10
C ASP A 107 -13.96 3.66 -1.67
N ARG A 108 -14.48 3.81 -2.90
CA ARG A 108 -15.26 2.77 -3.58
C ARG A 108 -14.47 1.48 -3.84
N PHE A 109 -13.18 1.62 -4.11
CA PHE A 109 -12.27 0.51 -4.42
C PHE A 109 -11.20 0.34 -3.33
N ALA A 110 -11.60 0.46 -2.06
CA ALA A 110 -10.71 0.32 -0.91
C ALA A 110 -10.01 -1.05 -0.81
N VAL A 111 -10.53 -2.08 -1.50
CA VAL A 111 -9.92 -3.41 -1.59
C VAL A 111 -9.50 -3.69 -3.03
N VAL A 112 -8.21 -3.53 -3.33
CA VAL A 112 -7.65 -3.72 -4.68
C VAL A 112 -7.18 -5.16 -4.84
N SER A 113 -7.90 -5.96 -5.63
CA SER A 113 -7.64 -7.40 -5.80
C SER A 113 -7.96 -7.86 -7.22
N GLY A 114 -7.50 -9.07 -7.57
CA GLY A 114 -7.81 -9.71 -8.83
C GLY A 114 -7.44 -8.83 -10.04
N PRO A 115 -8.37 -8.55 -10.98
CA PRO A 115 -8.09 -7.74 -12.17
C PRO A 115 -7.68 -6.28 -11.90
N MET A 116 -7.88 -5.77 -10.69
CA MET A 116 -7.46 -4.41 -10.32
C MET A 116 -5.98 -4.35 -9.92
N LEU A 117 -5.35 -5.50 -9.68
CA LEU A 117 -3.92 -5.58 -9.49
C LEU A 117 -3.22 -5.48 -10.84
N SER A 118 -2.11 -4.76 -10.86
CA SER A 118 -1.34 -4.56 -12.10
C SER A 118 -0.88 -5.91 -12.68
N PRO A 119 -1.18 -6.22 -13.96
CA PRO A 119 -0.73 -7.44 -14.60
C PRO A 119 0.78 -7.46 -14.87
N SER A 120 1.46 -6.32 -14.73
CA SER A 120 2.92 -6.18 -14.93
C SER A 120 3.75 -6.83 -13.81
N TYR A 121 3.10 -7.28 -12.72
CA TYR A 121 3.77 -7.84 -11.56
C TYR A 121 3.21 -9.22 -11.19
N PRO A 122 4.07 -10.12 -10.67
CA PRO A 122 3.63 -11.45 -10.26
C PRO A 122 2.90 -11.37 -8.90
N TRP A 123 1.58 -11.52 -8.95
CA TRP A 123 0.73 -11.61 -7.75
C TRP A 123 0.44 -13.06 -7.39
N GLU A 124 0.48 -13.38 -6.10
CA GLU A 124 -0.04 -14.67 -5.64
C GLU A 124 -1.58 -14.68 -5.70
N PRO A 125 -2.20 -15.85 -5.90
CA PRO A 125 -3.64 -15.98 -5.76
C PRO A 125 -4.14 -15.47 -4.40
N GLY A 126 -5.30 -14.80 -4.40
CA GLY A 126 -5.92 -14.29 -3.17
C GLY A 126 -5.30 -13.03 -2.60
N VAL A 127 -4.35 -12.39 -3.30
CA VAL A 127 -3.85 -11.07 -2.89
C VAL A 127 -4.94 -10.02 -3.01
N ALA A 128 -5.06 -9.22 -1.95
CA ALA A 128 -5.87 -8.02 -1.90
C ALA A 128 -5.10 -6.96 -1.13
N LEU A 129 -4.95 -5.77 -1.70
CA LEU A 129 -4.40 -4.58 -1.04
C LEU A 129 -5.54 -3.82 -0.37
N GLN A 130 -5.33 -3.37 0.86
CA GLN A 130 -6.30 -2.57 1.59
C GLN A 130 -5.86 -1.12 1.61
N VAL A 131 -6.67 -0.23 1.05
CA VAL A 131 -6.41 1.21 0.92
C VAL A 131 -7.33 1.96 1.87
N SER A 132 -6.78 2.86 2.67
CA SER A 132 -7.54 3.70 3.59
C SER A 132 -6.94 5.10 3.67
N PRO A 133 -7.74 6.15 3.89
CA PRO A 133 -7.20 7.45 4.27
C PRO A 133 -6.30 7.32 5.50
N GLU A 134 -5.18 8.06 5.53
CA GLU A 134 -4.31 8.13 6.69
C GLU A 134 -4.47 9.49 7.38
N PRO A 135 -4.89 9.54 8.66
CA PRO A 135 -4.86 10.79 9.39
C PRO A 135 -3.41 11.20 9.63
N LEU A 136 -3.07 12.42 9.24
CA LEU A 136 -1.78 13.04 9.55
C LEU A 136 -2.04 14.35 10.28
N GLU A 137 -1.29 14.60 11.37
CA GLU A 137 -1.40 15.87 12.07
C GLU A 137 -0.92 17.01 11.17
N ASN A 138 -1.51 18.20 11.32
CA ASN A 138 -1.15 19.35 10.49
C ASN A 138 0.33 19.70 10.57
N GLU A 139 0.95 19.59 11.75
CA GLU A 139 2.37 19.85 11.93
C GLU A 139 3.23 18.83 11.18
N ASP A 140 2.91 17.54 11.28
CA ASP A 140 3.61 16.47 10.55
C ASP A 140 3.45 16.60 9.04
N PHE A 141 2.26 17.02 8.58
CA PHE A 141 2.00 17.28 7.17
C PHE A 141 2.86 18.44 6.66
N LEU A 142 2.96 19.55 7.40
CA LEU A 142 3.81 20.68 7.01
C LEU A 142 5.29 20.29 7.03
N ARG A 143 5.74 19.57 8.07
CA ARG A 143 7.13 19.06 8.17
C ARG A 143 7.48 18.11 7.02
N LEU A 144 6.52 17.32 6.53
CA LEU A 144 6.72 16.48 5.36
C LEU A 144 7.04 17.35 4.14
N TRP A 145 6.34 18.47 3.96
CA TRP A 145 6.56 19.40 2.85
C TRP A 145 7.81 20.28 2.98
N ASP A 146 8.32 20.55 4.20
CA ASP A 146 9.55 21.34 4.41
C ASP A 146 10.79 20.79 3.68
N GLY A 147 10.81 19.49 3.39
CA GLY A 147 11.88 18.83 2.64
C GLY A 147 11.84 19.04 1.12
N PHE A 148 10.81 19.71 0.59
CA PHE A 148 10.57 19.87 -0.85
C PHE A 148 10.81 21.32 -1.31
N GLU A 149 11.25 21.48 -2.55
CA GLU A 149 11.38 22.80 -3.17
C GLU A 149 10.02 23.30 -3.65
N GLY A 150 9.42 24.24 -2.93
CA GLY A 150 8.20 24.95 -3.34
C GLY A 150 7.11 24.97 -2.27
N PRO A 151 5.96 25.59 -2.58
CA PRO A 151 4.81 25.58 -1.68
C PRO A 151 4.23 24.15 -1.56
N PRO A 152 3.58 23.83 -0.43
CA PRO A 152 2.90 22.55 -0.27
C PRO A 152 1.80 22.39 -1.32
N LEU A 153 1.74 21.21 -1.94
CA LEU A 153 0.73 20.89 -2.94
C LEU A 153 -0.54 20.35 -2.29
N LEU A 154 -1.70 20.56 -2.93
CA LEU A 154 -2.95 19.96 -2.51
C LEU A 154 -2.79 18.43 -2.51
N SER A 155 -2.91 17.82 -1.33
CA SER A 155 -2.66 16.40 -1.17
C SER A 155 -3.43 15.76 -0.02
N MET A 156 -3.62 14.45 -0.12
CA MET A 156 -4.30 13.62 0.88
C MET A 156 -3.45 12.38 1.22
N PRO A 157 -3.12 12.12 2.48
CA PRO A 157 -2.40 10.91 2.88
C PRO A 157 -3.28 9.66 2.80
N TYR A 158 -2.69 8.55 2.34
CA TYR A 158 -3.30 7.24 2.24
C TYR A 158 -2.35 6.16 2.74
N LEU A 159 -2.92 5.20 3.48
CA LEU A 159 -2.23 4.01 3.93
C LEU A 159 -2.69 2.79 3.10
N VAL A 160 -1.72 1.99 2.68
CA VAL A 160 -1.95 0.71 2.01
C VAL A 160 -1.38 -0.42 2.86
N ARG A 161 -2.26 -1.30 3.33
CA ARG A 161 -1.95 -2.49 4.13
C ARG A 161 -1.98 -3.76 3.27
N THR A 162 -1.71 -4.90 3.93
CA THR A 162 -1.69 -6.26 3.35
C THR A 162 -0.66 -6.47 2.23
N VAL A 163 0.20 -5.48 2.01
CA VAL A 163 1.42 -5.61 1.21
C VAL A 163 2.38 -6.51 1.96
N ARG A 164 3.05 -7.43 1.25
CA ARG A 164 4.09 -8.27 1.82
C ARG A 164 5.27 -8.42 0.87
N LEU A 165 6.45 -8.66 1.41
CA LEU A 165 7.62 -9.03 0.62
C LEU A 165 7.47 -10.44 0.03
N ALA A 166 8.43 -10.85 -0.80
CA ALA A 166 8.51 -12.23 -1.26
C ALA A 166 8.55 -13.19 -0.05
N PRO A 167 7.75 -14.27 -0.06
CA PRO A 167 7.78 -15.26 1.02
C PRO A 167 9.16 -15.89 1.16
N VAL A 168 9.54 -16.19 2.39
CA VAL A 168 10.70 -17.01 2.73
C VAL A 168 10.20 -18.35 3.24
N GLU A 169 10.73 -19.43 2.66
CA GLU A 169 10.49 -20.79 3.12
C GLU A 169 11.24 -21.04 4.44
N ARG A 170 10.58 -21.72 5.36
CA ARG A 170 11.12 -22.16 6.64
C ARG A 170 11.16 -23.68 6.65
N VAL A 171 12.33 -24.21 6.98
CA VAL A 171 12.48 -25.63 7.24
C VAL A 171 11.65 -25.95 8.48
N ASP A 172 10.72 -26.89 8.35
CA ASP A 172 9.92 -27.33 9.48
C ASP A 172 10.83 -28.00 10.52
N ALA A 173 10.53 -27.78 11.80
CA ALA A 173 11.17 -28.53 12.86
C ALA A 173 10.88 -30.04 12.67
N PRO A 174 11.81 -30.93 13.05
CA PRO A 174 11.55 -32.36 13.01
C PRO A 174 10.33 -32.71 13.86
N MET A 175 9.60 -33.76 13.45
CA MET A 175 8.43 -34.24 14.18
C MET A 175 8.81 -34.56 15.63
N VAL A 176 7.99 -34.12 16.58
CA VAL A 176 8.18 -34.49 17.99
C VAL A 176 7.83 -35.97 18.15
N GLU A 177 8.83 -36.82 18.37
CA GLU A 177 8.64 -38.27 18.51
C GLU A 177 8.12 -38.67 19.90
N ALA A 178 8.53 -37.94 20.95
CA ALA A 178 8.09 -38.20 22.32
C ALA A 178 8.05 -36.91 23.16
N ARG A 179 7.11 -36.86 24.11
CA ARG A 179 7.02 -35.79 25.13
C ARG A 179 6.86 -36.44 26.51
N THR A 180 7.81 -36.20 27.41
CA THR A 180 7.74 -36.69 28.80
C THR A 180 7.40 -35.54 29.74
N LEU A 181 6.38 -35.71 30.56
CA LEU A 181 6.05 -34.78 31.65
C LEU A 181 6.75 -35.27 32.93
N VAL A 182 7.66 -34.45 33.47
CA VAL A 182 8.32 -34.73 34.75
C VAL A 182 7.63 -33.92 35.84
N GLY A 183 6.86 -34.59 36.71
CA GLY A 183 6.39 -34.02 37.98
C GLY A 183 4.91 -34.24 38.30
N ILE A 184 4.63 -35.27 39.11
CA ILE A 184 3.64 -35.19 40.19
C ILE A 184 4.36 -35.73 41.43
N PRO A 185 4.85 -34.89 42.37
CA PRO A 185 5.28 -35.41 43.66
C PRO A 185 4.07 -36.03 44.35
N GLY A 186 4.12 -37.33 44.62
CA GLY A 186 3.06 -38.04 45.32
C GLY A 186 2.81 -37.39 46.67
N VAL A 187 1.56 -37.04 46.96
CA VAL A 187 1.14 -36.56 48.28
C VAL A 187 1.29 -37.72 49.26
N PRO A 188 2.16 -37.64 50.29
CA PRO A 188 2.22 -38.67 51.32
C PRO A 188 0.95 -38.61 52.17
N ARG A 189 0.38 -39.79 52.45
CA ARG A 189 -0.82 -40.01 53.28
C ARG A 189 -0.53 -39.82 54.76
#